data_AF-A0A291RRU2-F1
#
_entry.id   AF-A0A291RRU2-F1
#
_cell.length_a   1.000
_cell.length_b   1.000
_cell.length_c   1.000
_cell.angle_alpha   90.00
_cell.angle_beta   90.00
_cell.angle_gamma   90.00
#
_symmetry.space_group_name_H-M   'P 1'
#
loop_
_entity.id
_entity.type
_entity.pdbx_description
1 polymer ?
#
loop_
_entity_poly.entity_id
_entity_poly.type
_entity_poly.pdbx_seq_one_letter_code
_entity_poly.pdbx_strand_id
1 'polypeptide(L)'
;MILMAQVQRYPVPSVHEQQIAMSALAHTARRDIDFVITLINMIQDPDEGVRPAYVIFALLAEFEKGMDVANAEELAQWFSGEAQALATRADLS
;
A
#
# COMPACT_ATOMS: atom_id res chain seq x y z
N MET A 1 31.44 13.00 -18.72
CA MET A 1 29.98 13.26 -18.76
C MET A 1 29.29 11.93 -18.97
N ILE A 2 28.11 11.75 -18.37
CA ILE A 2 27.27 10.53 -18.25
C ILE A 2 27.33 9.92 -16.85
N LEU A 3 26.62 10.57 -15.93
CA LEU A 3 25.84 9.86 -14.92
C LEU A 3 24.38 10.15 -15.28
N MET A 4 23.87 9.44 -16.29
CA MET A 4 22.44 9.43 -16.56
C MET A 4 21.80 8.84 -15.30
N ALA A 5 21.12 9.72 -14.57
CA ALA A 5 20.29 9.37 -13.44
C ALA A 5 19.54 8.06 -13.76
N GLN A 6 19.75 7.03 -12.95
CA GLN A 6 18.80 5.94 -12.86
C GLN A 6 17.50 6.62 -12.42
N VAL A 7 16.65 6.99 -13.38
CA VAL A 7 15.25 7.26 -13.11
C VAL A 7 14.74 5.95 -12.55
N GLN A 8 14.67 5.87 -11.23
CA GLN A 8 14.05 4.80 -10.50
C GLN A 8 12.59 4.79 -10.98
N ARG A 9 12.33 4.06 -12.07
CA ARG A 9 10.99 3.97 -12.66
C ARG A 9 10.18 3.23 -11.63
N TYR A 10 9.35 3.96 -10.90
CA TYR A 10 8.34 3.39 -10.04
C TYR A 10 7.63 2.25 -10.79
N PRO A 11 7.36 1.12 -10.11
CA PRO A 11 6.68 0.00 -10.73
C PRO A 11 5.34 0.47 -11.30
N VAL A 12 5.05 0.11 -12.56
CA VAL A 12 3.78 0.44 -13.21
C VAL A 12 2.82 -0.74 -13.00
N PRO A 13 1.75 -0.59 -12.19
CA PRO A 13 0.75 -1.62 -12.01
C PRO A 13 -0.13 -1.75 -13.26
N SER A 14 -0.55 -2.97 -13.56
CA SER A 14 -1.56 -3.27 -14.57
C SER A 14 -2.93 -2.72 -14.16
N VAL A 15 -3.86 -2.64 -15.12
CA VAL A 15 -5.24 -2.22 -14.86
C VAL A 15 -5.91 -3.11 -13.80
N HIS A 16 -5.65 -4.42 -13.85
CA HIS A 16 -6.23 -5.35 -12.89
C HIS A 16 -5.66 -5.14 -11.48
N GLU A 17 -4.35 -4.93 -11.34
CA GLU A 17 -3.72 -4.62 -10.06
C GLU A 17 -4.20 -3.28 -9.49
N GLN A 18 -4.42 -2.26 -10.34
CA GLN A 18 -5.02 -0.99 -9.95
C GLN A 18 -6.47 -1.15 -9.49
N GLN A 19 -7.27 -1.95 -10.21
CA GLN A 19 -8.66 -2.23 -9.85
C GLN A 19 -8.74 -2.85 -8.44
N ILE A 20 -7.91 -3.86 -8.17
CA ILE A 20 -7.87 -4.53 -6.86
C ILE A 20 -7.48 -3.53 -5.76
N ALA A 21 -6.47 -2.69 -6.01
CA ALA A 21 -6.05 -1.66 -5.07
C ALA A 21 -7.16 -0.66 -4.76
N MET A 22 -7.88 -0.16 -5.78
CA MET A 22 -9.01 0.74 -5.59
C MET A 22 -10.16 0.08 -4.81
N SER A 23 -10.47 -1.19 -5.11
CA SER A 23 -11.44 -1.97 -4.35
C SER A 23 -11.03 -2.11 -2.88
N ALA A 24 -9.77 -2.45 -2.61
CA ALA A 24 -9.26 -2.56 -1.24
C ALA A 24 -9.41 -1.24 -0.45
N LEU A 25 -9.06 -0.11 -1.06
CA LEU A 25 -9.23 1.21 -0.44
C LEU A 25 -10.71 1.53 -0.17
N ALA A 26 -11.58 1.23 -1.13
CA ALA A 26 -13.01 1.50 -1.01
C ALA A 26 -13.67 0.68 0.11
N HIS A 27 -13.27 -0.57 0.29
CA HIS A 27 -13.77 -1.42 1.39
C HIS A 27 -13.11 -1.06 2.73
N THR A 28 -11.83 -0.68 2.73
CA THR A 28 -11.13 -0.15 3.92
C THR A 28 -11.83 1.11 4.46
N ALA A 29 -12.19 2.06 3.59
CA ALA A 29 -12.91 3.28 3.98
C ALA A 29 -14.30 2.99 4.59
N ARG A 30 -14.93 1.89 4.18
CA ARG A 30 -16.22 1.41 4.71
C ARG A 30 -16.08 0.55 5.97
N ARG A 31 -14.85 0.29 6.44
CA ARG A 31 -14.53 -0.64 7.53
C ARG A 31 -15.00 -2.08 7.27
N ASP A 32 -15.04 -2.47 5.99
CA ASP A 32 -15.39 -3.82 5.56
C ASP A 32 -14.15 -4.71 5.54
N ILE A 33 -13.74 -5.13 6.74
CA ILE A 33 -12.47 -5.84 6.95
C ILE A 33 -12.48 -7.25 6.34
N ASP A 34 -13.63 -7.94 6.35
CA ASP A 34 -13.75 -9.29 5.78
C ASP A 34 -13.47 -9.28 4.27
N PHE A 35 -13.95 -8.25 3.57
CA PHE A 35 -13.64 -8.08 2.14
C PHE A 35 -12.18 -7.74 1.91
N VAL A 36 -11.57 -6.90 2.75
CA VAL A 36 -10.14 -6.59 2.65
C VAL A 36 -9.28 -7.84 2.85
N ILE A 37 -9.63 -8.70 3.83
CA ILE A 37 -8.97 -10.01 4.02
C ILE A 37 -9.12 -10.89 2.78
N THR A 38 -10.32 -10.93 2.20
CA THR A 38 -10.59 -11.69 0.97
C THR A 38 -9.70 -11.21 -0.18
N LEU A 39 -9.57 -9.90 -0.38
CA LEU A 39 -8.68 -9.33 -1.39
C LEU A 39 -7.20 -9.65 -1.12
N ILE A 40 -6.76 -9.61 0.15
CA ILE A 40 -5.38 -9.97 0.52
C ILE A 40 -5.09 -11.44 0.17
N ASN A 41 -6.01 -12.35 0.49
CA ASN A 41 -5.86 -13.76 0.15
C ASN A 41 -5.84 -13.98 -1.35
N MET A 42 -6.69 -13.28 -2.09
CA MET A 42 -6.75 -13.35 -3.55
C MET A 42 -5.45 -12.89 -4.22
N ILE A 43 -4.82 -11.80 -3.76
CA ILE A 43 -3.54 -11.34 -4.36
C ILE A 43 -2.34 -12.21 -3.98
N GLN A 44 -2.50 -13.10 -2.99
CA GLN A 44 -1.50 -14.11 -2.63
C GLN A 44 -1.64 -15.37 -3.48
N ASP A 45 -2.77 -15.56 -4.17
CA ASP A 45 -2.98 -16.69 -5.07
C ASP A 45 -2.12 -16.54 -6.34
N PRO A 46 -1.19 -17.47 -6.61
CA PRO A 46 -0.40 -17.44 -7.84
C PRO A 46 -1.23 -17.51 -9.13
N ASP A 47 -2.43 -18.10 -9.06
CA ASP A 47 -3.31 -18.30 -10.23
C ASP A 47 -4.11 -17.05 -10.59
N GLU A 48 -4.16 -16.04 -9.72
CA GLU A 48 -4.86 -14.77 -9.97
C GLU A 48 -4.14 -13.91 -11.04
N GLY A 49 -2.89 -14.23 -11.37
CA GLY A 49 -2.14 -13.53 -12.42
C GLY A 49 -1.76 -12.09 -12.06
N VAL A 50 -1.76 -11.77 -10.77
CA VAL A 50 -1.34 -10.47 -10.22
C VAL A 50 -0.01 -10.56 -9.50
N ARG A 51 0.69 -9.43 -9.41
CA ARG A 51 1.91 -9.33 -8.60
C ARG A 51 1.55 -8.60 -7.31
N PRO A 52 1.51 -9.26 -6.13
CA PRO A 52 1.06 -8.62 -4.90
C PRO A 52 1.82 -7.31 -4.58
N ALA A 53 3.13 -7.25 -4.85
CA ALA A 53 3.91 -6.02 -4.67
C ALA A 53 3.41 -4.84 -5.52
N TYR A 54 2.91 -5.10 -6.73
CA TYR A 54 2.38 -4.07 -7.63
C TYR A 54 0.98 -3.63 -7.19
N VAL A 55 0.17 -4.52 -6.62
CA VAL A 55 -1.12 -4.15 -5.99
C VAL A 55 -0.88 -3.25 -4.79
N ILE A 56 0.07 -3.58 -3.92
CA ILE A 56 0.43 -2.75 -2.76
C ILE A 56 0.93 -1.37 -3.22
N PHE A 57 1.78 -1.33 -4.25
CA PHE A 57 2.23 -0.06 -4.81
C PHE A 57 1.08 0.79 -5.35
N ALA A 58 0.15 0.18 -6.11
CA ALA A 58 -1.05 0.86 -6.59
C ALA A 58 -1.92 1.38 -5.43
N LEU A 59 -2.05 0.60 -4.35
CA LEU A 59 -2.81 0.99 -3.16
C LEU A 59 -2.23 2.24 -2.50
N LEU A 60 -0.91 2.30 -2.31
CA LEU A 60 -0.24 3.47 -1.73
C LEU A 60 -0.39 4.71 -2.62
N ALA A 61 -0.24 4.55 -3.94
CA ALA A 61 -0.38 5.65 -4.89
C ALA A 61 -1.81 6.21 -4.97
N GLU A 62 -2.84 5.35 -4.93
CA GLU A 62 -4.23 5.81 -4.91
C GLU A 62 -4.62 6.38 -3.54
N PHE A 63 -4.08 5.84 -2.44
CA PHE A 63 -4.28 6.39 -1.11
C PHE A 63 -3.71 7.82 -1.00
N GLU A 64 -2.50 8.05 -1.52
CA GLU A 64 -1.89 9.38 -1.58
C GLU A 64 -2.76 10.40 -2.32
N LYS A 65 -3.35 10.01 -3.47
CA LYS A 65 -4.29 10.89 -4.20
C LYS A 65 -5.56 11.20 -3.42
N GLY A 66 -6.03 10.26 -2.60
CA GLY A 66 -7.23 10.38 -1.79
C GLY A 66 -7.04 11.15 -0.48
N MET A 67 -5.81 11.30 -0.01
CA MET A 67 -5.48 12.14 1.14
C MET A 67 -5.34 13.60 0.71
N ASP A 68 -6.17 14.47 1.27
CA ASP A 68 -5.90 15.92 1.26
C ASP A 68 -4.82 16.20 2.30
N VAL A 69 -3.55 16.15 1.89
CA VAL A 69 -2.42 16.06 2.82
C VAL A 69 -2.12 17.41 3.47
N ALA A 70 -2.93 17.80 4.45
CA ALA A 70 -2.52 18.79 5.43
C ALA A 70 -1.41 18.17 6.31
N ASN A 71 -0.17 18.54 6.02
CA ASN A 71 1.06 18.21 6.74
C ASN A 71 1.52 16.73 6.70
N ALA A 72 2.01 16.28 5.54
CA ALA A 72 2.55 14.93 5.31
C ALA A 72 3.61 14.48 6.33
N GLU A 73 4.41 15.43 6.83
CA GLU A 73 5.48 15.17 7.79
C GLU A 73 4.93 14.74 9.16
N GLU A 74 3.86 15.39 9.64
CA GLU A 74 3.23 15.04 10.91
C GLU A 74 2.57 13.66 10.85
N LEU A 75 1.93 13.34 9.73
CA LEU A 75 1.37 12.00 9.49
C LEU A 75 2.47 10.93 9.45
N ALA A 76 3.60 11.22 8.79
CA ALA A 76 4.74 10.30 8.73
C ALA A 76 5.38 10.07 10.12
N GLN A 77 5.50 11.13 10.93
CA GLN A 77 6.00 11.04 12.31
C GLN A 77 5.05 10.20 13.18
N TRP A 78 3.74 10.39 13.04
CA TRP A 78 2.75 9.58 13.76
C TRP A 78 2.86 8.10 13.40
N PHE A 79 2.87 7.75 12.11
CA PHE A 79 3.04 6.36 11.67
C PHE A 79 4.36 5.74 12.15
N SER A 80 5.44 6.51 12.16
CA SER A 80 6.75 6.05 12.66
C SER A 80 6.70 5.72 14.16
N GLY A 81 6.00 6.54 14.95
CA GLY A 81 5.79 6.28 16.38
C GLY A 81 4.97 5.01 16.63
N GLU A 82 3.87 4.81 15.90
CA GLU A 82 3.05 3.60 15.99
C GLU A 82 3.85 2.34 15.61
N ALA A 83 4.65 2.40 14.53
CA ALA A 83 5.51 1.29 14.11
C ALA A 83 6.54 0.92 15.20
N GLN A 84 7.16 1.92 15.85
CA GLN A 84 8.12 1.68 16.92
C GLN A 84 7.46 1.08 18.17
N ALA A 85 6.24 1.53 18.51
CA ALA A 85 5.47 0.96 19.61
C ALA A 85 5.11 -0.51 19.37
N LEU A 86 4.75 -0.88 18.14
CA LEU A 86 4.49 -2.26 17.74
C LEU A 86 5.75 -3.13 17.83
N ALA A 87 6.88 -2.64 17.32
CA ALA A 87 8.17 -3.35 17.40
C ALA A 87 8.56 -3.66 18.85
N THR A 88 8.43 -2.67 19.74
CA THR A 88 8.72 -2.83 21.17
C THR A 88 7.83 -3.89 21.83
N ARG A 89 6.56 -4.01 21.42
CA ARG A 89 5.64 -5.04 21.94
C ARG A 89 6.01 -6.44 21.45
N ALA A 90 6.45 -6.57 20.19
CA ALA A 90 6.89 -7.84 19.61
C ALA A 90 8.18 -8.37 20.27
N ASP A 91 9.09 -7.49 20.66
CA ASP A 91 10.34 -7.87 21.36
C ASP A 91 10.10 -8.35 22.81
N LEU A 92 8.92 -8.04 23.38
CA LEU A 92 8.54 -8.41 24.75
C LEU A 92 7.64 -9.67 24.81
N SER A 93 7.21 -10.21 23.67
CA SER A 93 6.35 -11.41 23.53
C SER A 93 7.14 -12.65 23.18
#